data_AF-A0AAX3PHR7-F1
#
_entry.id   AF-A0AAX3PHR7-F1
#
_cell.length_a   1.000
_cell.length_b   1.000
_cell.length_c   1.000
_cell.angle_alpha   90.00
_cell.angle_beta   90.00
_cell.angle_gamma   90.00
#
_symmetry.space_group_name_H-M   'P 1'
#
loop_
_entity.id
_entity.type
_entity.pdbx_description
1 polymer ?
#
loop_
_entity_poly.entity_id
_entity_poly.type
_entity_poly.pdbx_seq_one_letter_code
_entity_poly.pdbx_strand_id
1 'polypeptide(L)'
;MKIAIIGSGVSGLYAAWKLSKHHQVTVFEKNNYFGGHTDTHDLMIDEQKLAIDSGFIVFNNYNYPLFSQMITELGVKVQNSDMSFSVNNLVTGLQYNPSKKISLLSRPQNFLNSNFRAMLSDLFKFYAANKDVIVDEHDTTLSIEDYLNQNAYSGAFRREHLYPMCGALWSCPIDQVGQIPYKFVVSFFQHHRMLQLRDRPQWQTVKGGSARYVQAIQQQSANIEFKKLAVIGVSRLADQVIVQTECDTQQFDWVVLASHADDSLKLLNDPTAQEQEVLSNFTYQDNKMVLHRDLTIMPKCKSQWASWHVHVTADQANFDRRSSKSTVHYAFTYWMNKLQNLSCQTQIFATLNPNFQIDPKQILVERDYRHPVFNAQAIEAQQRWSDINGQNRTSFCGAYWGWGFHEDGVRSAAQVVEQLEKHMADVI
;
A
#
# COMPACT_ATOMS: atom_id res chain seq x y z
N MET A 1 -5.65 28.54 14.65
CA MET A 1 -4.39 28.39 13.90
C MET A 1 -4.67 28.27 12.41
N LYS A 2 -3.75 28.76 11.58
CA LYS A 2 -3.64 28.54 10.14
C LYS A 2 -2.62 27.42 9.90
N ILE A 3 -3.07 26.32 9.31
CA ILE A 3 -2.27 25.09 9.18
C ILE A 3 -2.07 24.78 7.70
N ALA A 4 -0.81 24.60 7.30
CA ALA A 4 -0.47 24.05 5.99
C ALA A 4 -0.39 22.53 6.06
N ILE A 5 -0.99 21.83 5.11
CA ILE A 5 -0.84 20.38 4.93
C ILE A 5 -0.22 20.14 3.56
N ILE A 6 0.96 19.51 3.53
CA ILE A 6 1.71 19.28 2.30
C ILE A 6 1.58 17.81 1.91
N GLY A 7 0.87 17.57 0.81
CA GLY A 7 0.48 16.25 0.33
C GLY A 7 -1.00 15.97 0.59
N SER A 8 -1.72 15.57 -0.46
CA SER A 8 -3.16 15.25 -0.39
C SER A 8 -3.44 13.74 -0.47
N GLY A 9 -2.47 12.92 -0.06
CA GLY A 9 -2.73 11.49 0.20
C GLY A 9 -3.75 11.30 1.33
N VAL A 10 -4.10 10.05 1.63
CA VAL A 10 -5.09 9.75 2.68
C VAL A 10 -4.73 10.37 4.04
N SER A 11 -3.44 10.40 4.40
CA SER A 11 -2.97 11.04 5.64
C SER A 11 -3.28 12.53 5.67
N GLY A 12 -2.90 13.26 4.60
CA GLY A 12 -3.12 14.69 4.51
C GLY A 12 -4.60 15.04 4.47
N LEU A 13 -5.40 14.28 3.71
CA LEU A 13 -6.85 14.47 3.64
C LEU A 13 -7.56 14.18 4.96
N TYR A 14 -7.15 13.13 5.69
CA TYR A 14 -7.72 12.83 7.00
C TYR A 14 -7.38 13.92 8.02
N ALA A 15 -6.11 14.35 8.06
CA ALA A 15 -5.67 15.46 8.92
C ALA A 15 -6.44 16.74 8.58
N ALA A 16 -6.58 17.07 7.29
CA ALA A 16 -7.32 18.24 6.84
C ALA A 16 -8.77 18.20 7.29
N TRP A 17 -9.45 17.06 7.07
CA TRP A 17 -10.85 16.86 7.43
C TRP A 17 -11.12 16.99 8.93
N LYS A 18 -10.22 16.47 9.79
CA LYS A 18 -10.36 16.62 11.24
C LYS A 18 -10.01 18.03 11.71
N LEU A 19 -8.85 18.56 11.32
CA LEU A 19 -8.37 19.87 11.77
C LEU A 19 -9.25 21.02 11.27
N SER A 20 -9.84 20.93 10.08
CA SER A 20 -10.67 22.01 9.53
C SER A 20 -11.94 22.31 10.34
N LYS A 21 -12.30 21.45 11.29
CA LYS A 21 -13.42 21.70 12.22
C LYS A 21 -13.14 22.87 13.16
N HIS A 22 -11.87 23.13 13.46
CA HIS A 22 -11.44 24.17 14.41
C HIS A 22 -10.33 25.09 13.86
N HIS A 23 -9.81 24.79 12.67
CA HIS A 23 -8.66 25.47 12.06
C HIS A 23 -8.92 25.92 10.63
N GLN A 24 -8.19 26.95 10.20
CA GLN A 24 -8.06 27.28 8.78
C GLN A 24 -6.97 26.38 8.20
N VAL A 25 -7.34 25.54 7.24
CA VAL A 25 -6.42 24.55 6.66
C VAL A 25 -6.20 24.85 5.19
N THR A 26 -4.93 24.86 4.75
CA THR A 26 -4.58 24.89 3.34
C THR A 26 -3.87 23.60 2.98
N VAL A 27 -4.42 22.83 2.03
CA VAL A 27 -3.83 21.59 1.52
C VAL A 27 -3.11 21.89 0.19
N PHE A 28 -1.82 21.56 0.14
CA PHE A 28 -0.99 21.68 -1.05
C PHE A 28 -0.75 20.31 -1.67
N GLU A 29 -0.94 20.19 -2.99
CA GLU A 29 -0.74 18.98 -3.77
C GLU A 29 0.06 19.28 -5.03
N LYS A 30 1.15 18.52 -5.27
CA LYS A 30 2.00 18.71 -6.45
C LYS A 30 1.36 18.20 -7.74
N ASN A 31 0.45 17.22 -7.63
CA ASN A 31 -0.24 16.64 -8.76
C ASN A 31 -1.42 17.50 -9.23
N ASN A 32 -1.93 17.21 -10.44
CA ASN A 32 -3.13 17.84 -10.97
C ASN A 32 -4.44 17.24 -10.42
N TYR A 33 -4.38 16.35 -9.43
CA TYR A 33 -5.51 15.70 -8.75
C TYR A 33 -5.18 15.54 -7.26
N PHE A 34 -6.22 15.41 -6.43
CA PHE A 34 -6.08 15.15 -5.00
C PHE A 34 -6.30 13.66 -4.70
N GLY A 35 -5.59 13.12 -3.72
CA GLY A 35 -5.76 11.73 -3.26
C GLY A 35 -4.49 10.89 -3.24
N GLY A 36 -3.44 11.30 -3.96
CA GLY A 36 -2.18 10.54 -4.08
C GLY A 36 -2.44 9.13 -4.61
N HIS A 37 -2.10 8.09 -3.83
CA HIS A 37 -2.42 6.69 -4.18
C HIS A 37 -3.93 6.39 -4.29
N THR A 38 -4.80 7.32 -3.90
CA THR A 38 -6.24 7.26 -4.20
C THR A 38 -6.47 7.75 -5.62
N ASP A 39 -6.15 6.90 -6.59
CA ASP A 39 -6.11 7.23 -8.01
C ASP A 39 -7.20 6.45 -8.78
N THR A 40 -8.26 7.16 -9.14
CA THR A 40 -9.43 6.64 -9.86
C THR A 40 -9.49 7.23 -11.28
N HIS A 41 -9.61 6.35 -12.28
CA HIS A 41 -9.69 6.72 -13.69
C HIS A 41 -11.13 6.64 -14.20
N ASP A 42 -11.65 7.75 -14.69
CA ASP A 42 -12.92 7.81 -15.41
C ASP A 42 -12.72 7.37 -16.87
N LEU A 43 -13.22 6.18 -17.23
CA LEU A 43 -13.04 5.57 -18.55
C LEU A 43 -14.38 5.23 -19.21
N MET A 44 -14.43 5.32 -20.54
CA MET A 44 -15.57 4.86 -21.34
C MET A 44 -15.29 3.46 -21.86
N ILE A 45 -15.99 2.45 -21.34
CA ILE A 45 -15.83 1.03 -21.70
C ILE A 45 -17.21 0.43 -21.92
N ASP A 46 -17.41 -0.27 -23.04
CA ASP A 46 -18.71 -0.87 -23.42
C ASP A 46 -19.86 0.15 -23.36
N GLU A 47 -19.61 1.38 -23.82
CA GLU A 47 -20.54 2.54 -23.78
C GLU A 47 -20.96 2.98 -22.36
N GLN A 48 -20.29 2.48 -21.31
CA GLN A 48 -20.52 2.83 -19.92
C GLN A 48 -19.37 3.69 -19.38
N LYS A 49 -19.70 4.73 -18.61
CA LYS A 49 -18.72 5.47 -17.83
C LYS A 49 -18.39 4.69 -16.55
N LEU A 50 -17.14 4.26 -16.42
CA LEU A 50 -16.64 3.51 -15.28
C LEU A 50 -15.58 4.32 -14.53
N ALA A 51 -15.56 4.17 -13.21
CA ALA A 51 -14.53 4.73 -12.34
C ALA A 51 -13.68 3.58 -11.79
N ILE A 52 -12.43 3.48 -12.25
CA ILE A 52 -11.58 2.31 -11.99
C ILE A 52 -10.37 2.74 -11.16
N ASP A 53 -10.19 2.09 -10.01
CA ASP A 53 -9.09 2.39 -9.10
C ASP A 53 -7.80 1.70 -9.57
N SER A 54 -6.66 2.34 -9.33
CA SER A 54 -5.34 1.82 -9.76
C SER A 54 -4.27 1.84 -8.67
N GLY A 55 -4.49 2.60 -7.58
CA GLY A 55 -3.68 2.54 -6.36
C GLY A 55 -4.46 1.87 -5.23
N PHE A 56 -5.13 2.65 -4.39
CA PHE A 56 -6.00 2.14 -3.33
C PHE A 56 -7.34 1.65 -3.89
N ILE A 57 -7.65 0.36 -3.68
CA ILE A 57 -8.84 -0.30 -4.25
C ILE A 57 -9.80 -0.79 -3.15
N VAL A 58 -9.25 -1.33 -2.06
CA VAL A 58 -9.98 -2.19 -1.12
C VAL A 58 -9.57 -1.99 0.34
N PHE A 59 -10.51 -2.22 1.24
CA PHE A 59 -10.33 -2.16 2.70
C PHE A 59 -11.29 -3.12 3.40
N ASN A 60 -11.23 -3.23 4.72
CA ASN A 60 -12.23 -3.96 5.52
C ASN A 60 -12.39 -3.33 6.91
N ASN A 61 -13.58 -3.41 7.49
CA ASN A 61 -13.89 -2.76 8.77
C ASN A 61 -13.03 -3.22 9.96
N TYR A 62 -12.46 -4.42 9.90
CA TYR A 62 -11.67 -4.95 11.00
C TYR A 62 -10.26 -4.34 11.04
N ASN A 63 -9.58 -4.29 9.88
CA ASN A 63 -8.20 -3.78 9.79
C ASN A 63 -8.13 -2.29 9.48
N TYR A 64 -9.25 -1.67 9.08
CA TYR A 64 -9.33 -0.25 8.69
C TYR A 64 -10.36 0.52 9.53
N PRO A 65 -10.33 0.45 10.87
CA PRO A 65 -11.39 1.02 11.70
C PRO A 65 -11.56 2.53 11.52
N LEU A 66 -10.46 3.30 11.48
CA LEU A 66 -10.54 4.76 11.36
C LEU A 66 -10.94 5.20 9.95
N PHE A 67 -10.42 4.53 8.92
CA PHE A 67 -10.84 4.79 7.54
C PHE A 67 -12.32 4.43 7.33
N SER A 68 -12.76 3.27 7.83
CA SER A 68 -14.17 2.86 7.77
C SER A 68 -15.09 3.84 8.49
N GLN A 69 -14.66 4.37 9.65
CA GLN A 69 -15.38 5.41 10.36
C GLN A 69 -15.48 6.69 9.51
N MET A 70 -14.37 7.16 8.94
CA MET A 70 -14.36 8.33 8.06
C MET A 70 -15.30 8.16 6.86
N ILE A 71 -15.24 7.02 6.18
CA ILE A 71 -16.11 6.71 5.04
C ILE A 71 -17.59 6.76 5.43
N THR A 72 -17.92 6.24 6.61
CA THR A 72 -19.28 6.28 7.16
C THR A 72 -19.71 7.71 7.49
N GLU A 73 -18.88 8.50 8.19
CA GLU A 73 -19.16 9.89 8.52
C GLU A 73 -19.33 10.77 7.27
N LEU A 74 -18.55 10.53 6.21
CA LEU A 74 -18.66 11.22 4.93
C LEU A 74 -19.90 10.81 4.11
N GLY A 75 -20.63 9.77 4.52
CA GLY A 75 -21.77 9.23 3.79
C GLY A 75 -21.39 8.54 2.46
N VAL A 76 -20.14 8.10 2.33
CA VAL A 76 -19.62 7.48 1.11
C VAL A 76 -20.04 6.01 1.05
N LYS A 77 -20.65 5.61 -0.07
CA LYS A 77 -21.17 4.25 -0.24
C LYS A 77 -20.04 3.27 -0.53
N VAL A 78 -20.15 2.08 0.06
CA VAL A 78 -19.21 0.96 -0.12
C VAL A 78 -19.96 -0.29 -0.55
N GLN A 79 -19.24 -1.27 -1.08
CA GLN A 79 -19.79 -2.56 -1.49
C GLN A 79 -18.79 -3.67 -1.22
N ASN A 80 -19.27 -4.90 -1.10
CA ASN A 80 -18.41 -6.07 -0.88
C ASN A 80 -17.48 -6.28 -2.07
N SER A 81 -16.25 -6.70 -1.79
CA SER A 81 -15.21 -6.99 -2.77
C SER A 81 -14.72 -8.44 -2.60
N ASP A 82 -14.38 -9.08 -3.71
CA ASP A 82 -13.72 -10.38 -3.70
C ASP A 82 -12.20 -10.19 -3.59
N MET A 83 -11.57 -10.87 -2.62
CA MET A 83 -10.13 -10.86 -2.40
C MET A 83 -9.48 -12.22 -2.66
N SER A 84 -9.97 -12.95 -3.67
CA SER A 84 -9.37 -14.23 -4.01
C SER A 84 -7.95 -14.05 -4.54
N PHE A 85 -7.07 -14.98 -4.18
CA PHE A 85 -5.67 -15.01 -4.57
C PHE A 85 -5.39 -16.25 -5.41
N SER A 86 -4.45 -16.13 -6.35
CA SER A 86 -3.94 -17.25 -7.13
C SER A 86 -2.50 -17.02 -7.55
N VAL A 87 -1.76 -18.12 -7.71
CA VAL A 87 -0.40 -18.13 -8.26
C VAL A 87 -0.41 -18.92 -9.55
N ASN A 88 0.21 -18.35 -10.57
CA ASN A 88 0.52 -19.03 -11.82
C ASN A 88 2.03 -18.98 -12.06
N ASN A 89 2.69 -20.07 -11.73
CA ASN A 89 4.11 -20.22 -11.94
C ASN A 89 4.38 -20.91 -13.28
N LEU A 90 4.78 -20.11 -14.28
CA LEU A 90 5.10 -20.61 -15.61
C LEU A 90 6.47 -21.29 -15.68
N VAL A 91 7.33 -21.09 -14.67
CA VAL A 91 8.65 -21.74 -14.57
C VAL A 91 8.50 -23.17 -14.06
N THR A 92 7.74 -23.37 -12.98
CA THR A 92 7.54 -24.70 -12.37
C THR A 92 6.30 -25.43 -12.89
N GLY A 93 5.42 -24.72 -13.61
CA GLY A 93 4.11 -25.19 -14.05
C GLY A 93 3.06 -25.23 -12.95
N LEU A 94 3.40 -24.82 -11.71
CA LEU A 94 2.50 -24.85 -10.58
C LEU A 94 1.43 -23.75 -10.71
N GLN A 95 0.15 -24.14 -10.61
CA GLN A 95 -0.98 -23.22 -10.63
C GLN A 95 -1.96 -23.59 -9.53
N TYR A 96 -2.27 -22.66 -8.63
CA TYR A 96 -3.23 -22.90 -7.56
C TYR A 96 -3.93 -21.62 -7.09
N ASN A 97 -5.11 -21.79 -6.50
CA ASN A 97 -5.92 -20.73 -5.93
C ASN A 97 -6.39 -21.17 -4.52
N PRO A 98 -5.75 -20.67 -3.44
CA PRO A 98 -6.09 -21.09 -2.08
C PRO A 98 -7.44 -20.55 -1.59
N SER A 99 -7.99 -19.51 -2.23
CA SER A 99 -9.20 -18.83 -1.77
C SER A 99 -10.49 -19.61 -2.07
N LYS A 100 -10.45 -20.61 -2.94
CA LYS A 100 -11.58 -21.51 -3.21
C LYS A 100 -11.16 -22.94 -2.88
N LYS A 101 -11.75 -23.53 -1.82
CA LYS A 101 -11.49 -24.93 -1.42
C LYS A 101 -11.62 -25.92 -2.60
N ILE A 102 -12.59 -25.69 -3.47
CA ILE A 102 -12.82 -26.47 -4.70
C ILE A 102 -11.71 -26.24 -5.74
N SER A 103 -11.09 -25.06 -5.77
CA SER A 103 -10.02 -24.72 -6.73
C SER A 103 -8.66 -25.35 -6.38
N LEU A 104 -8.33 -25.54 -5.10
CA LEU A 104 -7.21 -26.40 -4.70
C LEU A 104 -7.39 -27.85 -5.21
N LEU A 105 -8.63 -28.32 -5.30
CA LEU A 105 -8.99 -29.64 -5.86
C LEU A 105 -9.20 -29.63 -7.38
N SER A 106 -9.27 -28.45 -8.01
CA SER A 106 -9.53 -28.31 -9.46
C SER A 106 -8.37 -28.77 -10.33
N ARG A 107 -7.17 -28.87 -9.75
CA ARG A 107 -6.01 -29.56 -10.32
C ARG A 107 -5.51 -30.62 -9.34
N PRO A 108 -6.18 -31.78 -9.25
CA PRO A 108 -5.78 -32.83 -8.33
C PRO A 108 -4.36 -33.35 -8.62
N GLN A 109 -3.87 -33.16 -9.85
CA GLN A 109 -2.48 -33.45 -10.24
C GLN A 109 -1.46 -32.68 -9.41
N ASN A 110 -1.80 -31.50 -8.87
CA ASN A 110 -0.89 -30.75 -8.01
C ASN A 110 -0.51 -31.56 -6.76
N PHE A 111 -1.39 -32.43 -6.24
CA PHE A 111 -1.06 -33.26 -5.08
C PHE A 111 -0.07 -34.38 -5.39
N LEU A 112 0.12 -34.75 -6.67
CA LEU A 112 1.18 -35.65 -7.09
C LEU A 112 2.55 -34.96 -7.08
N ASN A 113 2.59 -33.62 -7.16
CA ASN A 113 3.80 -32.83 -7.09
C ASN A 113 4.34 -32.79 -5.65
N SER A 114 5.56 -33.29 -5.43
CA SER A 114 6.22 -33.28 -4.12
C SER A 114 6.45 -31.88 -3.57
N ASN A 115 6.80 -30.91 -4.43
CA ASN A 115 7.02 -29.52 -4.01
C ASN A 115 5.73 -28.87 -3.53
N PHE A 116 4.59 -29.16 -4.17
CA PHE A 116 3.29 -28.66 -3.73
C PHE A 116 2.91 -29.21 -2.35
N ARG A 117 3.14 -30.50 -2.10
CA ARG A 117 2.90 -31.10 -0.78
C ARG A 117 3.83 -30.54 0.30
N ALA A 118 5.11 -30.34 -0.01
CA ALA A 118 6.06 -29.70 0.90
C ALA A 118 5.64 -28.26 1.23
N MET A 119 5.27 -27.47 0.22
CA MET A 119 4.76 -26.10 0.37
C MET A 119 3.50 -26.07 1.26
N LEU A 120 2.53 -26.98 1.08
CA LEU A 120 1.34 -27.04 1.93
C LEU A 120 1.66 -27.45 3.37
N SER A 121 2.54 -28.43 3.57
CA SER A 121 2.98 -28.85 4.91
C SER A 121 3.61 -27.69 5.67
N ASP A 122 4.54 -26.99 5.01
CA ASP A 122 5.22 -25.83 5.57
C ASP A 122 4.29 -24.64 5.78
N LEU A 123 3.28 -24.45 4.93
CA LEU A 123 2.25 -23.44 5.14
C LEU A 123 1.52 -23.65 6.47
N PHE A 124 1.06 -24.88 6.73
CA PHE A 124 0.37 -25.19 7.99
C PHE A 124 1.31 -25.09 9.19
N LYS A 125 2.56 -25.55 9.05
CA LYS A 125 3.61 -25.39 10.07
C LYS A 125 3.84 -23.91 10.39
N PHE A 126 3.98 -23.06 9.37
CA PHE A 126 4.21 -21.62 9.53
C PHE A 126 3.01 -20.95 10.21
N TYR A 127 1.79 -21.28 9.79
CA TYR A 127 0.60 -20.71 10.42
C TYR A 127 0.50 -21.11 11.90
N ALA A 128 0.70 -22.39 12.22
CA ALA A 128 0.64 -22.87 13.59
C ALA A 128 1.73 -22.25 14.48
N ALA A 129 2.96 -22.12 13.97
CA ALA A 129 4.09 -21.59 14.73
C ALA A 129 3.99 -20.08 15.01
N ASN A 130 3.31 -19.32 14.14
CA ASN A 130 3.34 -17.87 14.17
C ASN A 130 2.02 -17.22 14.60
N LYS A 131 0.93 -17.99 14.71
CA LYS A 131 -0.40 -17.41 14.96
C LYS A 131 -0.48 -16.66 16.29
N ASP A 132 0.09 -17.23 17.34
CA ASP A 132 -0.08 -16.75 18.73
C ASP A 132 1.27 -16.36 19.37
N VAL A 133 2.32 -16.17 18.56
CA VAL A 133 3.66 -15.76 19.05
C VAL A 133 3.68 -14.28 19.41
N ILE A 134 4.40 -13.92 20.47
CA ILE A 134 4.65 -12.52 20.87
C ILE A 134 5.81 -12.00 20.03
N VAL A 135 5.47 -11.40 18.90
CA VAL A 135 6.42 -10.87 17.90
C VAL A 135 7.32 -9.75 18.40
N ASP A 136 6.89 -8.99 19.41
CA ASP A 136 7.64 -7.84 19.93
C ASP A 136 8.90 -8.24 20.70
N GLU A 137 9.00 -9.50 21.12
CA GLU A 137 10.20 -10.06 21.78
C GLU A 137 11.32 -10.41 20.79
N HIS A 138 11.07 -10.27 19.49
CA HIS A 138 12.05 -10.57 18.44
C HIS A 138 12.79 -9.33 17.93
N ASP A 139 14.06 -9.55 17.61
CA ASP A 139 14.98 -8.55 17.08
C ASP A 139 14.50 -8.01 15.71
N THR A 140 14.63 -6.69 15.50
CA THR A 140 14.36 -6.00 14.22
C THR A 140 15.24 -6.49 13.08
N THR A 141 16.39 -7.07 13.40
CA THR A 141 17.37 -7.58 12.43
C THR A 141 17.11 -9.02 11.99
N LEU A 142 16.26 -9.78 12.69
CA LEU A 142 15.90 -11.13 12.27
C LEU A 142 15.08 -11.06 10.97
N SER A 143 15.68 -11.44 9.85
CA SER A 143 15.00 -11.47 8.55
C SER A 143 14.03 -12.66 8.44
N ILE A 144 13.04 -12.55 7.56
CA ILE A 144 12.15 -13.68 7.26
C ILE A 144 12.95 -14.86 6.65
N GLU A 145 13.97 -14.61 5.83
CA GLU A 145 14.84 -15.66 5.27
C GLU A 145 15.58 -16.42 6.39
N ASP A 146 16.14 -15.71 7.37
CA ASP A 146 16.88 -16.30 8.49
C ASP A 146 15.96 -17.12 9.40
N TYR A 147 14.78 -16.61 9.73
CA TYR A 147 13.78 -17.37 10.46
C TYR A 147 13.41 -18.68 9.73
N LEU A 148 13.22 -18.61 8.41
CA LEU A 148 12.88 -19.78 7.61
C LEU A 148 14.02 -20.79 7.53
N ASN A 149 15.28 -20.32 7.53
CA ASN A 149 16.48 -21.16 7.59
C ASN A 149 16.60 -21.88 8.93
N GLN A 150 16.49 -21.15 10.04
CA GLN A 150 16.58 -21.68 11.40
C GLN A 150 15.54 -22.79 11.65
N ASN A 151 14.37 -22.66 11.05
CA ASN A 151 13.26 -23.58 11.21
C ASN A 151 13.12 -24.61 10.07
N ALA A 152 14.10 -24.70 9.17
CA ALA A 152 14.18 -25.66 8.07
C ALA A 152 12.93 -25.68 7.15
N TYR A 153 12.38 -24.50 6.81
CA TYR A 153 11.31 -24.39 5.84
C TYR A 153 11.82 -24.60 4.41
N SER A 154 11.05 -25.33 3.59
CA SER A 154 11.41 -25.69 2.22
C SER A 154 11.48 -24.48 1.29
N GLY A 155 12.33 -24.58 0.26
CA GLY A 155 12.36 -23.59 -0.82
C GLY A 155 11.06 -23.53 -1.62
N ALA A 156 10.25 -24.59 -1.60
CA ALA A 156 8.93 -24.61 -2.24
C ALA A 156 7.96 -23.67 -1.53
N PHE A 157 7.88 -23.73 -0.19
CA PHE A 157 7.07 -22.80 0.59
C PHE A 157 7.45 -21.33 0.36
N ARG A 158 8.76 -21.05 0.37
CA ARG A 158 9.31 -19.70 0.15
C ARG A 158 8.87 -19.14 -1.20
N ARG A 159 9.20 -19.85 -2.30
CA ARG A 159 9.06 -19.33 -3.66
C ARG A 159 7.66 -19.47 -4.25
N GLU A 160 6.87 -20.45 -3.83
CA GLU A 160 5.54 -20.70 -4.38
C GLU A 160 4.41 -20.05 -3.57
N HIS A 161 4.69 -19.62 -2.34
CA HIS A 161 3.65 -19.07 -1.46
C HIS A 161 4.07 -17.80 -0.73
N LEU A 162 5.05 -17.89 0.18
CA LEU A 162 5.32 -16.80 1.11
C LEU A 162 5.82 -15.56 0.37
N TYR A 163 6.84 -15.71 -0.48
CA TYR A 163 7.40 -14.56 -1.18
C TYR A 163 6.41 -13.96 -2.19
N PRO A 164 5.74 -14.73 -3.05
CA PRO A 164 4.65 -14.23 -3.89
C PRO A 164 3.60 -13.42 -3.11
N MET A 165 3.22 -13.87 -1.92
CA MET A 165 2.23 -13.19 -1.08
C MET A 165 2.77 -11.87 -0.54
N CYS A 166 3.97 -11.86 0.04
CA CYS A 166 4.62 -10.64 0.54
C CYS A 166 4.90 -9.62 -0.58
N GLY A 167 5.38 -10.09 -1.73
CA GLY A 167 5.62 -9.26 -2.91
C GLY A 167 4.34 -8.59 -3.41
N ALA A 168 3.21 -9.32 -3.38
CA ALA A 168 1.91 -8.76 -3.75
C ALA A 168 1.42 -7.73 -2.72
N LEU A 169 1.63 -7.97 -1.43
CA LEU A 169 1.18 -7.09 -0.34
C LEU A 169 1.92 -5.76 -0.29
N TRP A 170 3.24 -5.80 -0.44
CA TRP A 170 4.11 -4.63 -0.27
C TRP A 170 4.72 -4.12 -1.58
N SER A 171 4.26 -4.63 -2.73
CA SER A 171 4.75 -4.21 -4.05
C SER A 171 6.28 -4.29 -4.14
N CYS A 172 6.89 -5.27 -3.46
CA CYS A 172 8.33 -5.39 -3.33
C CYS A 172 8.88 -6.54 -4.20
N PRO A 173 10.10 -6.39 -4.76
CA PRO A 173 10.82 -7.42 -5.45
C PRO A 173 11.03 -8.62 -4.55
N ILE A 174 10.87 -9.81 -5.13
CA ILE A 174 10.94 -11.06 -4.37
C ILE A 174 12.32 -11.31 -3.76
N ASP A 175 13.39 -10.81 -4.38
CA ASP A 175 14.74 -10.83 -3.84
C ASP A 175 14.89 -9.99 -2.56
N GLN A 176 14.03 -8.99 -2.37
CA GLN A 176 14.01 -8.17 -1.14
C GLN A 176 13.08 -8.74 -0.07
N VAL A 177 12.07 -9.54 -0.43
CA VAL A 177 11.13 -10.11 0.55
C VAL A 177 11.86 -10.86 1.66
N GLY A 178 12.87 -11.67 1.30
CA GLY A 178 13.66 -12.43 2.26
C GLY A 178 14.34 -11.58 3.34
N GLN A 179 14.59 -10.30 3.05
CA GLN A 179 15.25 -9.35 3.95
C GLN A 179 14.26 -8.54 4.80
N ILE A 180 12.95 -8.65 4.56
CA ILE A 180 11.95 -8.00 5.40
C ILE A 180 12.05 -8.61 6.81
N PRO A 181 12.09 -7.79 7.86
CA PRO A 181 12.13 -8.28 9.23
C PRO A 181 10.97 -9.21 9.55
N TYR A 182 11.29 -10.36 10.13
CA TYR A 182 10.33 -11.40 10.51
C TYR A 182 9.19 -10.83 11.35
N LYS A 183 9.52 -9.99 12.33
CA LYS A 183 8.51 -9.37 13.20
C LYS A 183 7.49 -8.56 12.40
N PHE A 184 7.92 -7.82 11.38
CA PHE A 184 7.01 -7.03 10.53
C PHE A 184 6.02 -7.92 9.78
N VAL A 185 6.53 -8.98 9.14
CA VAL A 185 5.72 -9.92 8.36
C VAL A 185 4.70 -10.63 9.24
N VAL A 186 5.14 -11.14 10.39
CA VAL A 186 4.27 -11.90 11.29
C VAL A 186 3.26 -11.00 11.98
N SER A 187 3.64 -9.82 12.48
CA SER A 187 2.70 -8.84 13.04
C SER A 187 1.62 -8.49 12.02
N PHE A 188 2.00 -8.25 10.76
CA PHE A 188 1.03 -7.98 9.70
C PHE A 188 0.09 -9.17 9.47
N PHE A 189 0.61 -10.40 9.36
CA PHE A 189 -0.22 -11.59 9.13
C PHE A 189 -1.14 -11.92 10.32
N GLN A 190 -0.69 -11.68 11.55
CA GLN A 190 -1.52 -11.82 12.75
C GLN A 190 -2.65 -10.78 12.74
N HIS A 191 -2.30 -9.49 12.57
CA HIS A 191 -3.26 -8.40 12.53
C HIS A 191 -4.34 -8.63 11.46
N HIS A 192 -3.92 -9.00 10.24
CA HIS A 192 -4.80 -9.19 9.10
C HIS A 192 -5.48 -10.57 9.04
N ARG A 193 -5.34 -11.40 10.08
CA ARG A 193 -5.90 -12.77 10.14
C ARG A 193 -5.51 -13.63 8.94
N MET A 194 -4.27 -13.48 8.47
CA MET A 194 -3.72 -14.24 7.35
C MET A 194 -3.16 -15.60 7.76
N LEU A 195 -2.83 -15.79 9.06
CA LEU A 195 -2.40 -17.07 9.64
C LEU A 195 -3.56 -18.03 9.97
N GLN A 196 -4.77 -17.73 9.51
CA GLN A 196 -5.97 -18.56 9.72
C GLN A 196 -6.74 -18.84 8.42
N LEU A 197 -7.45 -19.97 8.42
CA LEU A 197 -8.21 -20.47 7.27
C LEU A 197 -9.71 -20.11 7.31
N ARG A 198 -10.20 -19.62 8.45
CA ARG A 198 -11.61 -19.27 8.69
C ARG A 198 -11.69 -17.84 9.23
N ASP A 199 -12.89 -17.28 9.26
CA ASP A 199 -13.20 -15.99 9.89
C ASP A 199 -12.32 -14.82 9.40
N ARG A 200 -12.04 -14.84 8.10
CA ARG A 200 -11.35 -13.74 7.42
C ARG A 200 -12.29 -12.55 7.27
N PRO A 201 -11.82 -11.31 7.49
CA PRO A 201 -12.64 -10.12 7.30
C PRO A 201 -13.24 -10.04 5.90
N GLN A 202 -14.49 -9.57 5.81
CA GLN A 202 -15.11 -9.27 4.52
C GLN A 202 -14.48 -8.00 3.94
N TRP A 203 -13.91 -8.13 2.75
CA TRP A 203 -13.35 -7.01 2.02
C TRP A 203 -14.44 -6.16 1.37
N GLN A 204 -14.16 -4.86 1.26
CA GLN A 204 -15.02 -3.85 0.70
C GLN A 204 -14.23 -2.94 -0.22
N THR A 205 -14.94 -2.27 -1.12
CA THR A 205 -14.41 -1.23 -2.02
C THR A 205 -15.40 -0.07 -2.05
N VAL A 206 -14.89 1.13 -2.37
CA VAL A 206 -15.73 2.33 -2.49
C VAL A 206 -16.56 2.25 -3.77
N LYS A 207 -17.87 2.38 -3.64
CA LYS A 207 -18.77 2.29 -4.79
C LYS A 207 -18.58 3.50 -5.71
N GLY A 208 -18.19 3.23 -6.96
CA GLY A 208 -17.93 4.28 -7.95
C GLY A 208 -16.54 4.93 -7.84
N GLY A 209 -15.57 4.19 -7.28
CA GLY A 209 -14.16 4.57 -7.21
C GLY A 209 -13.76 5.23 -5.88
N SER A 210 -12.51 5.02 -5.47
CA SER A 210 -11.97 5.53 -4.21
C SER A 210 -11.92 7.07 -4.14
N ALA A 211 -11.77 7.77 -5.27
CA ALA A 211 -11.82 9.23 -5.33
C ALA A 211 -13.12 9.85 -4.79
N ARG A 212 -14.19 9.06 -4.59
CA ARG A 212 -15.46 9.53 -4.01
C ARG A 212 -15.32 10.08 -2.60
N TYR A 213 -14.45 9.52 -1.76
CA TYR A 213 -14.26 10.07 -0.42
C TYR A 213 -13.44 11.37 -0.46
N VAL A 214 -12.51 11.49 -1.40
CA VAL A 214 -11.77 12.74 -1.62
C VAL A 214 -12.75 13.85 -2.00
N GLN A 215 -13.64 13.57 -2.97
CA GLN A 215 -14.70 14.50 -3.38
C GLN A 215 -15.62 14.87 -2.20
N ALA A 216 -15.99 13.90 -1.36
CA ALA A 216 -16.83 14.16 -0.18
C ALA A 216 -16.14 15.10 0.82
N ILE A 217 -14.84 14.92 1.10
CA ILE A 217 -14.08 15.83 1.97
C ILE A 217 -14.06 17.24 1.38
N GLN A 218 -13.80 17.38 0.08
CA GLN A 218 -13.77 18.68 -0.59
C GLN A 218 -15.12 19.40 -0.54
N GLN A 219 -16.23 18.66 -0.63
CA GLN A 219 -17.58 19.24 -0.62
C GLN A 219 -18.07 19.60 0.79
N GLN A 220 -17.69 18.83 1.81
CA GLN A 220 -18.23 18.97 3.17
C GLN A 220 -17.39 19.90 4.07
N SER A 221 -16.19 20.31 3.65
CA SER A 221 -15.24 21.03 4.51
C SER A 221 -14.97 22.45 4.01
N ALA A 222 -15.83 23.40 4.39
CA ALA A 222 -15.75 24.80 3.94
C ALA A 222 -14.48 25.54 4.40
N ASN A 223 -13.82 25.07 5.47
CA ASN A 223 -12.62 25.69 6.04
C ASN A 223 -11.31 25.15 5.46
N ILE A 224 -11.38 24.34 4.40
CA ILE A 224 -10.20 23.82 3.71
C ILE A 224 -10.02 24.54 2.38
N GLU A 225 -8.87 25.19 2.21
CA GLU A 225 -8.42 25.68 0.92
C GLU A 225 -7.56 24.59 0.23
N PHE A 226 -8.02 24.12 -0.93
CA PHE A 226 -7.31 23.10 -1.71
C PHE A 226 -6.50 23.73 -2.84
N LYS A 227 -5.18 23.54 -2.85
CA LYS A 227 -4.25 24.07 -3.85
C LYS A 227 -3.52 22.94 -4.57
N LYS A 228 -3.72 22.86 -5.89
CA LYS A 228 -2.90 22.02 -6.79
C LYS A 228 -1.62 22.78 -7.14
N LEU A 229 -0.76 22.94 -6.15
CA LEU A 229 0.44 23.74 -6.23
C LEU A 229 1.56 23.04 -5.45
N ALA A 230 2.69 22.80 -6.12
CA ALA A 230 3.84 22.18 -5.50
C ALA A 230 4.49 23.13 -4.48
N VAL A 231 4.71 22.62 -3.27
CA VAL A 231 5.61 23.26 -2.32
C VAL A 231 7.03 22.87 -2.69
N ILE A 232 7.93 23.84 -2.69
CA ILE A 232 9.35 23.68 -3.04
C ILE A 232 10.27 23.88 -1.83
N GLY A 233 9.76 24.45 -0.74
CA GLY A 233 10.52 24.66 0.48
C GLY A 233 9.64 25.04 1.68
N VAL A 234 10.11 24.70 2.87
CA VAL A 234 9.50 24.99 4.16
C VAL A 234 10.60 25.51 5.09
N SER A 235 10.44 26.73 5.58
CA SER A 235 11.34 27.33 6.57
C SER A 235 10.58 27.56 7.88
N ARG A 236 11.18 27.18 9.00
CA ARG A 236 10.51 27.19 10.31
C ARG A 236 11.14 28.24 11.18
N LEU A 237 10.33 29.19 11.63
CA LEU A 237 10.73 30.28 12.51
C LEU A 237 10.12 30.08 13.90
N ALA A 238 10.54 30.91 14.86
CA ALA A 238 10.09 30.78 16.25
C ALA A 238 8.56 30.92 16.40
N ASP A 239 7.95 31.81 15.62
CA ASP A 239 6.53 32.19 15.70
C ASP A 239 5.68 31.70 14.52
N GLN A 240 6.30 31.25 13.42
CA GLN A 240 5.59 30.91 12.19
C GLN A 240 6.34 29.88 11.33
N VAL A 241 5.62 29.30 10.38
CA VAL A 241 6.14 28.48 9.30
C VAL A 241 5.92 29.20 7.97
N ILE A 242 6.98 29.27 7.16
CA ILE A 242 6.95 29.84 5.82
C ILE A 242 6.94 28.69 4.81
N VAL A 243 5.86 28.61 4.02
CA VAL A 243 5.70 27.64 2.94
C VAL A 243 5.94 28.34 1.62
N GLN A 244 6.94 27.89 0.87
CA GLN A 244 7.31 28.41 -0.43
C GLN A 244 6.79 27.49 -1.54
N THR A 245 6.12 28.09 -2.52
CA THR A 245 5.67 27.42 -3.75
C THR A 245 6.44 27.98 -4.95
N GLU A 246 6.20 27.43 -6.14
CA GLU A 246 6.77 27.99 -7.38
C GLU A 246 6.30 29.42 -7.69
N CYS A 247 5.16 29.84 -7.13
CA CYS A 247 4.52 31.11 -7.49
C CYS A 247 4.52 32.13 -6.34
N ASP A 248 4.48 31.68 -5.09
CA ASP A 248 4.31 32.54 -3.93
C ASP A 248 4.95 31.97 -2.66
N THR A 249 4.85 32.75 -1.58
CA THR A 249 5.25 32.34 -0.25
C THR A 249 4.15 32.72 0.72
N GLN A 250 3.78 31.79 1.60
CA GLN A 250 2.65 31.94 2.51
C GLN A 250 3.06 31.57 3.94
N GLN A 251 2.53 32.32 4.90
CA GLN A 251 2.78 32.12 6.33
C GLN A 251 1.66 31.30 6.99
N PHE A 252 2.07 30.40 7.87
CA PHE A 252 1.23 29.50 8.65
C PHE A 252 1.72 29.42 10.09
N ASP A 253 0.85 29.01 11.01
CA ASP A 253 1.23 28.78 12.41
C ASP A 253 1.89 27.40 12.59
N TRP A 254 1.52 26.45 11.73
CA TRP A 254 1.92 25.04 11.78
C TRP A 254 1.95 24.40 10.39
N VAL A 255 2.81 23.40 10.20
CA VAL A 255 2.84 22.57 8.99
C VAL A 255 2.72 21.09 9.31
N VAL A 256 1.87 20.38 8.56
CA VAL A 256 1.80 18.92 8.54
C VAL A 256 2.39 18.43 7.22
N LEU A 257 3.51 17.72 7.31
CA LEU A 257 4.13 17.03 6.18
C LEU A 257 3.47 15.66 6.03
N ALA A 258 2.59 15.55 5.04
CA ALA A 258 1.79 14.36 4.71
C ALA A 258 2.23 13.73 3.37
N SER A 259 3.43 14.05 2.90
CA SER A 259 4.10 13.43 1.75
C SER A 259 5.01 12.29 2.22
N HIS A 260 5.69 11.62 1.28
CA HIS A 260 6.70 10.63 1.63
C HIS A 260 7.80 11.24 2.50
N ALA A 261 8.40 10.45 3.38
CA ALA A 261 9.43 10.91 4.32
C ALA A 261 10.63 11.57 3.62
N ASP A 262 11.08 11.02 2.48
CA ASP A 262 12.19 11.57 1.71
C ASP A 262 11.82 12.87 1.00
N ASP A 263 10.61 12.95 0.46
CA ASP A 263 10.03 14.19 -0.09
C ASP A 263 9.89 15.24 1.03
N SER A 264 9.37 14.86 2.20
CA SER A 264 9.22 15.73 3.37
C SER A 264 10.56 16.30 3.83
N LEU A 265 11.59 15.45 3.93
CA LEU A 265 12.92 15.86 4.34
C LEU A 265 13.56 16.85 3.35
N LYS A 266 13.38 16.63 2.04
CA LYS A 266 13.88 17.55 0.99
C LYS A 266 13.18 18.90 1.00
N LEU A 267 11.94 18.97 1.47
CA LEU A 267 11.19 20.22 1.55
C LEU A 267 11.59 21.08 2.75
N LEU A 268 12.18 20.51 3.80
CA LEU A 268 12.67 21.26 4.94
C LEU A 268 13.98 21.99 4.56
N ASN A 269 14.00 23.32 4.71
CA ASN A 269 15.20 24.13 4.48
C ASN A 269 16.18 24.07 5.67
N ASP A 270 15.70 23.68 6.84
CA ASP A 270 16.39 23.68 8.12
C ASP A 270 16.20 22.36 8.91
N PRO A 271 16.34 21.17 8.30
CA PRO A 271 16.06 19.90 8.98
C PRO A 271 17.04 19.68 10.13
N THR A 272 16.51 19.37 11.31
CA THR A 272 17.33 19.03 12.48
C THR A 272 18.09 17.72 12.26
N ALA A 273 19.12 17.48 13.07
CA ALA A 273 19.87 16.22 13.01
C ALA A 273 18.96 14.99 13.27
N GLN A 274 18.00 15.11 14.20
CA GLN A 274 17.05 14.03 14.50
C GLN A 274 16.08 13.78 13.35
N GLU A 275 15.58 14.84 12.70
CA GLU A 275 14.71 14.70 11.52
C GLU A 275 15.45 14.03 10.36
N GLN A 276 16.70 14.42 10.11
CA GLN A 276 17.53 13.76 9.09
C GLN A 276 17.75 12.29 9.42
N GLU A 277 18.12 11.99 10.67
CA GLU A 277 18.38 10.63 11.14
C GLU A 277 17.14 9.74 11.01
N VAL A 278 15.96 10.21 11.42
CA VAL A 278 14.72 9.43 11.40
C VAL A 278 14.16 9.31 9.99
N LEU A 279 14.00 10.42 9.26
CA LEU A 279 13.28 10.42 7.98
C LEU A 279 14.08 9.77 6.85
N SER A 280 15.42 9.80 6.89
CA SER A 280 16.26 9.20 5.84
C SER A 280 16.24 7.67 5.82
N ASN A 281 15.79 7.02 6.91
CA ASN A 281 15.66 5.57 6.98
C ASN A 281 14.47 5.03 6.18
N PHE A 282 13.51 5.88 5.82
CA PHE A 282 12.38 5.50 4.98
C PHE A 282 12.74 5.66 3.50
N THR A 283 13.04 4.53 2.86
CA THR A 283 13.29 4.49 1.42
C THR A 283 12.06 4.02 0.66
N TYR A 284 12.03 4.28 -0.65
CA TYR A 284 10.89 3.98 -1.50
C TYR A 284 11.33 3.32 -2.78
N GLN A 285 10.47 2.47 -3.30
CA GLN A 285 10.64 1.80 -4.57
C GLN A 285 9.64 2.31 -5.60
N ASP A 286 10.16 2.67 -6.78
CA ASP A 286 9.35 2.98 -7.95
C ASP A 286 8.72 1.71 -8.52
N ASN A 287 7.43 1.80 -8.81
CA ASN A 287 6.60 0.73 -9.31
C ASN A 287 5.72 1.23 -10.44
N LYS A 288 5.73 0.50 -11.56
CA LYS A 288 4.91 0.83 -12.73
C LYS A 288 3.59 0.08 -12.65
N MET A 289 2.48 0.81 -12.65
CA MET A 289 1.13 0.26 -12.76
C MET A 289 0.60 0.46 -14.18
N VAL A 290 0.10 -0.62 -14.78
CA VAL A 290 -0.54 -0.57 -16.09
C VAL A 290 -1.97 -1.07 -15.96
N LEU A 291 -2.95 -0.20 -16.26
CA LEU A 291 -4.35 -0.58 -16.40
C LEU A 291 -4.60 -0.95 -17.87
N HIS A 292 -5.09 -2.15 -18.14
CA HIS A 292 -5.24 -2.68 -19.48
C HIS A 292 -6.38 -3.70 -19.58
N ARG A 293 -6.71 -4.12 -20.81
CA ARG A 293 -7.71 -5.15 -21.12
C ARG A 293 -7.14 -6.38 -21.85
N ASP A 294 -5.83 -6.52 -21.83
CA ASP A 294 -5.12 -7.66 -22.45
C ASP A 294 -5.40 -8.96 -21.70
N LEU A 295 -6.13 -9.87 -22.33
CA LEU A 295 -6.50 -11.17 -21.76
C LEU A 295 -5.35 -12.18 -21.75
N THR A 296 -4.30 -11.97 -22.55
CA THR A 296 -3.23 -12.95 -22.76
C THR A 296 -2.40 -13.20 -21.50
N ILE A 297 -2.44 -12.25 -20.56
CA ILE A 297 -1.67 -12.33 -19.31
C ILE A 297 -2.27 -13.33 -18.33
N MET A 298 -3.59 -13.55 -18.39
CA MET A 298 -4.32 -14.38 -17.44
C MET A 298 -4.23 -15.88 -17.82
N PRO A 299 -4.41 -16.81 -16.86
CA PRO A 299 -4.47 -18.24 -17.17
C PRO A 299 -5.56 -18.57 -18.20
N LYS A 300 -5.28 -19.55 -19.06
CA LYS A 300 -6.24 -20.01 -20.09
C LYS A 300 -7.58 -20.46 -19.48
N CYS A 301 -7.55 -21.09 -18.31
CA CYS A 301 -8.76 -21.53 -17.63
C CYS A 301 -9.27 -20.44 -16.68
N LYS A 302 -10.43 -19.86 -17.00
CA LYS A 302 -11.07 -18.81 -16.18
C LYS A 302 -11.40 -19.26 -14.74
N SER A 303 -11.55 -20.56 -14.50
CA SER A 303 -11.72 -21.12 -13.14
C SER A 303 -10.52 -20.88 -12.22
N GLN A 304 -9.33 -20.61 -12.78
CA GLN A 304 -8.10 -20.32 -12.06
C GLN A 304 -7.93 -18.84 -11.77
N TRP A 305 -8.76 -17.97 -12.37
CA TRP A 305 -8.68 -16.55 -12.14
C TRP A 305 -9.07 -16.22 -10.69
N ALA A 306 -8.36 -15.24 -10.15
CA ALA A 306 -8.62 -14.67 -8.85
C ALA A 306 -8.56 -13.15 -8.97
N SER A 307 -9.03 -12.46 -7.94
CA SER A 307 -8.91 -11.00 -7.87
C SER A 307 -7.45 -10.55 -7.87
N TRP A 308 -6.58 -11.31 -7.19
CA TRP A 308 -5.15 -11.09 -7.09
C TRP A 308 -4.43 -12.26 -7.73
N HIS A 309 -3.67 -11.97 -8.77
CA HIS A 309 -3.00 -13.00 -9.55
C HIS A 309 -1.49 -12.73 -9.61
N VAL A 310 -0.70 -13.70 -9.15
CA VAL A 310 0.76 -13.64 -9.24
C VAL A 310 1.23 -14.38 -10.49
N HIS A 311 2.01 -13.72 -11.32
CA HIS A 311 2.65 -14.27 -12.50
C HIS A 311 4.12 -14.50 -12.22
N VAL A 312 4.56 -15.75 -12.24
CA VAL A 312 5.97 -16.10 -12.07
C VAL A 312 6.53 -16.54 -13.42
N THR A 313 7.44 -15.76 -13.99
CA THR A 313 8.02 -15.99 -15.33
C THR A 313 9.54 -16.18 -15.24
N ALA A 314 10.11 -16.84 -16.24
CA ALA A 314 11.57 -16.88 -16.40
C ALA A 314 12.07 -15.53 -16.90
N ASP A 315 13.21 -15.07 -16.39
CA ASP A 315 13.89 -13.89 -16.91
C ASP A 315 14.34 -14.13 -18.36
N GLN A 316 13.87 -13.29 -19.28
CA GLN A 316 14.28 -13.34 -20.69
C GLN A 316 15.55 -12.53 -20.96
N ALA A 317 15.98 -11.64 -20.05
CA ALA A 317 17.13 -10.76 -20.21
C ALA A 317 18.48 -11.42 -19.87
N ASN A 318 18.49 -12.53 -19.13
CA ASN A 318 19.68 -13.30 -18.76
C ASN A 318 19.81 -14.64 -19.51
N PHE A 319 19.58 -14.64 -20.81
CA PHE A 319 19.97 -15.75 -21.70
C PHE A 319 21.47 -15.77 -22.03
N ASP A 320 22.31 -15.00 -21.32
CA ASP A 320 23.76 -15.05 -21.45
C ASP A 320 24.35 -16.15 -20.56
N ARG A 321 24.96 -17.14 -21.21
CA ARG A 321 25.24 -18.51 -20.73
C ARG A 321 26.32 -18.67 -19.64
N ARG A 322 26.39 -17.81 -18.61
CA ARG A 322 27.44 -17.93 -17.56
C ARG A 322 26.97 -17.77 -16.10
N SER A 323 25.69 -17.51 -15.86
CA SER A 323 25.08 -17.54 -14.52
C SER A 323 24.08 -18.70 -14.44
N SER A 324 24.32 -19.69 -13.59
CA SER A 324 23.47 -20.89 -13.45
C SER A 324 22.21 -20.68 -12.59
N LYS A 325 21.81 -19.43 -12.33
CA LYS A 325 20.54 -19.12 -11.65
C LYS A 325 19.64 -18.41 -12.65
N SER A 326 18.60 -19.09 -13.13
CA SER A 326 17.51 -18.39 -13.82
C SER A 326 16.92 -17.38 -12.84
N THR A 327 17.13 -16.10 -13.09
CA THR A 327 16.39 -15.06 -12.38
C THR A 327 14.92 -15.24 -12.71
N VAL A 328 14.06 -15.19 -11.70
CA VAL A 328 12.62 -15.39 -11.82
C VAL A 328 11.97 -14.04 -11.59
N HIS A 329 11.10 -13.61 -12.49
CA HIS A 329 10.41 -12.33 -12.37
C HIS A 329 8.98 -12.55 -11.89
N TYR A 330 8.49 -11.61 -11.08
CA TYR A 330 7.16 -11.65 -10.51
C TYR A 330 6.41 -10.40 -10.93
N ALA A 331 5.18 -10.58 -11.39
CA ALA A 331 4.25 -9.50 -11.63
C ALA A 331 2.93 -9.81 -10.94
N PHE A 332 2.20 -8.76 -10.57
CA PHE A 332 0.96 -8.86 -9.83
C PHE A 332 -0.15 -8.22 -10.64
N THR A 333 -1.21 -8.98 -10.91
CA THR A 333 -2.35 -8.49 -11.67
C THR A 333 -3.61 -8.53 -10.80
N TYR A 334 -4.30 -7.40 -10.80
CA TYR A 334 -5.59 -7.19 -10.15
C TYR A 334 -6.71 -7.30 -11.18
N TRP A 335 -7.63 -8.25 -10.99
CA TRP A 335 -8.82 -8.36 -11.84
C TRP A 335 -9.90 -7.38 -11.36
N MET A 336 -9.93 -6.21 -11.98
CA MET A 336 -10.71 -5.05 -11.52
C MET A 336 -12.21 -5.28 -11.57
N ASN A 337 -12.72 -6.03 -12.55
CA ASN A 337 -14.15 -6.35 -12.60
C ASN A 337 -14.62 -7.07 -11.34
N LYS A 338 -13.78 -7.94 -10.77
CA LYS A 338 -14.12 -8.71 -9.58
C LYS A 338 -13.85 -7.94 -8.29
N LEU A 339 -12.77 -7.14 -8.24
CA LEU A 339 -12.44 -6.30 -7.08
C LEU A 339 -13.44 -5.16 -6.89
N GLN A 340 -13.82 -4.47 -7.98
CA GLN A 340 -14.69 -3.29 -7.93
C GLN A 340 -16.13 -3.56 -8.38
N ASN A 341 -16.50 -4.81 -8.68
CA ASN A 341 -17.81 -5.18 -9.23
C ASN A 341 -18.18 -4.35 -10.48
N LEU A 342 -17.23 -4.19 -11.40
CA LEU A 342 -17.46 -3.42 -12.63
C LEU A 342 -18.52 -4.13 -13.49
N SER A 343 -19.50 -3.37 -13.98
CA SER A 343 -20.66 -3.88 -14.73
C SER A 343 -20.35 -4.20 -16.20
N CYS A 344 -19.18 -3.81 -16.71
CA CYS A 344 -18.82 -4.02 -18.11
C CYS A 344 -18.49 -5.47 -18.42
N GLN A 345 -18.64 -5.84 -19.70
CA GLN A 345 -18.29 -7.15 -20.22
C GLN A 345 -16.79 -7.27 -20.48
N THR A 346 -16.17 -6.17 -20.93
CA THR A 346 -14.73 -6.05 -21.10
C THR A 346 -14.03 -6.33 -19.76
N GLN A 347 -13.06 -7.25 -19.79
CA GLN A 347 -12.27 -7.58 -18.60
C GLN A 347 -11.10 -6.60 -18.47
N ILE A 348 -10.95 -6.05 -17.28
CA ILE A 348 -10.02 -4.97 -16.98
C ILE A 348 -9.07 -5.47 -15.88
N PHE A 349 -7.80 -5.21 -16.10
CA PHE A 349 -6.69 -5.66 -15.28
C PHE A 349 -5.80 -4.49 -14.91
N ALA A 350 -5.39 -4.41 -13.65
CA ALA A 350 -4.32 -3.51 -13.24
C ALA A 350 -3.09 -4.37 -12.91
N THR A 351 -2.02 -4.23 -13.68
CA THR A 351 -0.80 -5.03 -13.54
C THR A 351 0.33 -4.17 -13.01
N LEU A 352 0.87 -4.57 -11.87
CA LEU A 352 2.01 -3.96 -11.22
C LEU A 352 3.31 -4.62 -11.70
N ASN A 353 4.25 -3.80 -12.16
CA ASN A 353 5.56 -4.18 -12.69
C ASN A 353 5.45 -5.34 -13.70
N PRO A 354 4.74 -5.14 -14.83
CA PRO A 354 4.50 -6.21 -15.78
C PRO A 354 5.82 -6.85 -16.24
N ASN A 355 5.93 -8.17 -16.04
CA ASN A 355 7.05 -9.01 -16.47
C ASN A 355 6.78 -9.72 -17.80
N PHE A 356 5.76 -9.27 -18.53
CA PHE A 356 5.34 -9.70 -19.85
C PHE A 356 5.01 -8.47 -20.69
N GLN A 357 5.10 -8.63 -22.02
CA GLN A 357 4.68 -7.59 -22.93
C GLN A 357 3.15 -7.51 -22.95
N ILE A 358 2.61 -6.36 -22.53
CA ILE A 358 1.19 -6.02 -22.71
C ILE A 358 1.04 -5.39 -24.10
N ASP A 359 0.06 -5.82 -24.89
CA ASP A 359 -0.24 -5.18 -26.18
C ASP A 359 -0.54 -3.67 -25.96
N PRO A 360 0.25 -2.75 -26.54
CA PRO A 360 0.06 -1.31 -26.36
C PRO A 360 -1.35 -0.82 -26.74
N LYS A 361 -2.05 -1.52 -27.65
CA LYS A 361 -3.43 -1.19 -28.04
C LYS A 361 -4.48 -1.55 -26.98
N GLN A 362 -4.08 -2.33 -25.97
CA GLN A 362 -4.94 -2.75 -24.86
C GLN A 362 -4.68 -1.94 -23.59
N ILE A 363 -3.64 -1.09 -23.57
CA ILE A 363 -3.33 -0.22 -22.44
C ILE A 363 -4.36 0.91 -22.37
N LEU A 364 -4.92 1.10 -21.19
CA LEU A 364 -5.89 2.14 -20.87
C LEU A 364 -5.23 3.29 -20.12
N VAL A 365 -4.40 2.97 -19.11
CA VAL A 365 -3.70 3.95 -18.27
C VAL A 365 -2.34 3.38 -17.84
N GLU A 366 -1.33 4.24 -17.78
CA GLU A 366 -0.06 3.96 -17.10
C GLU A 366 0.15 4.97 -15.96
N ARG A 367 0.69 4.47 -14.84
CA ARG A 367 1.00 5.24 -13.65
C ARG A 367 2.30 4.76 -13.03
N ASP A 368 3.06 5.69 -12.48
CA ASP A 368 4.21 5.38 -11.64
C ASP A 368 3.86 5.70 -10.18
N TYR A 369 4.10 4.73 -9.31
CA TYR A 369 3.86 4.82 -7.88
C TYR A 369 5.15 4.55 -7.11
N ARG A 370 5.24 5.08 -5.89
CA ARG A 370 6.35 4.86 -4.98
C ARG A 370 5.84 4.18 -3.72
N HIS A 371 6.29 2.96 -3.47
CA HIS A 371 5.92 2.21 -2.26
C HIS A 371 7.06 2.22 -1.23
N PRO A 372 6.77 2.37 0.07
CA PRO A 372 7.80 2.34 1.11
C PRO A 372 8.45 0.97 1.22
N VAL A 373 9.75 0.96 1.51
CA VAL A 373 10.55 -0.25 1.77
C VAL A 373 10.71 -0.44 3.28
N PHE A 374 10.32 -1.62 3.77
CA PHE A 374 10.32 -1.94 5.21
C PHE A 374 11.50 -2.84 5.58
N ASN A 375 12.68 -2.24 5.68
CA ASN A 375 13.88 -2.90 6.23
C ASN A 375 13.98 -2.66 7.75
N ALA A 376 15.00 -3.23 8.41
CA ALA A 376 15.20 -3.09 9.85
C ALA A 376 15.28 -1.61 10.29
N GLN A 377 16.02 -0.78 9.55
CA GLN A 377 16.19 0.64 9.84
C GLN A 377 14.88 1.42 9.77
N ALA A 378 14.05 1.15 8.75
CA ALA A 378 12.73 1.79 8.62
C ALA A 378 11.82 1.43 9.80
N ILE A 379 11.83 0.17 10.25
CA ILE A 379 11.01 -0.26 11.40
C ILE A 379 11.49 0.35 12.71
N GLU A 380 12.81 0.47 12.89
CA GLU A 380 13.37 1.17 14.06
C GLU A 380 13.00 2.65 14.03
N ALA A 381 13.08 3.30 12.86
CA ALA A 381 12.67 4.68 12.69
C ALA A 381 11.18 4.91 13.01
N GLN A 382 10.30 3.93 12.75
CA GLN A 382 8.87 4.03 13.13
C GLN A 382 8.66 4.25 14.63
N GLN A 383 9.53 3.69 15.49
CA GLN A 383 9.44 3.85 16.94
C GLN A 383 9.87 5.25 17.42
N ARG A 384 10.51 6.03 16.53
CA ARG A 384 11.07 7.35 16.84
C ARG A 384 10.20 8.50 16.34
N TRP A 385 8.93 8.23 16.02
CA TRP A 385 8.00 9.27 15.58
C TRP A 385 7.88 10.43 16.58
N SER A 386 7.80 10.13 17.88
CA SER A 386 7.74 11.13 18.94
C SER A 386 8.99 11.98 19.06
N ASP A 387 10.12 11.51 18.56
CA ASP A 387 11.40 12.22 18.62
C ASP A 387 11.41 13.44 17.69
N ILE A 388 10.53 13.49 16.68
CA ILE A 388 10.51 14.56 15.68
C ILE A 388 9.16 15.26 15.58
N ASN A 389 8.07 14.55 15.86
CA ASN A 389 6.73 15.05 15.61
C ASN A 389 6.26 16.01 16.72
N GLY A 390 5.74 17.18 16.34
CA GLY A 390 5.33 18.21 17.30
C GLY A 390 6.43 19.24 17.59
N GLN A 391 7.63 19.07 17.02
CA GLN A 391 8.75 19.98 17.21
C GLN A 391 8.79 21.01 16.07
N ASN A 392 9.35 22.19 16.35
CA ASN A 392 9.56 23.26 15.36
C ASN A 392 8.31 23.61 14.53
N ARG A 393 7.11 23.53 15.13
CA ARG A 393 5.83 23.77 14.46
C ARG A 393 5.54 22.82 13.29
N THR A 394 6.08 21.60 13.37
CA THR A 394 5.99 20.58 12.33
C THR A 394 5.40 19.29 12.86
N SER A 395 4.52 18.68 12.07
CA SER A 395 4.08 17.30 12.27
C SER A 395 4.31 16.47 11.01
N PHE A 396 4.51 15.17 11.18
CA PHE A 396 4.76 14.21 10.10
C PHE A 396 3.73 13.09 10.17
N CYS A 397 3.04 12.85 9.05
CA CYS A 397 2.15 11.70 8.91
C CYS A 397 2.28 11.07 7.53
N GLY A 398 1.87 9.80 7.42
CA GLY A 398 2.09 9.01 6.22
C GLY A 398 2.00 7.53 6.51
N ALA A 399 1.69 6.74 5.48
CA ALA A 399 1.56 5.29 5.62
C ALA A 399 2.87 4.58 6.01
N TYR A 400 4.02 5.24 5.78
CA TYR A 400 5.35 4.73 6.14
C TYR A 400 5.57 4.61 7.66
N TRP A 401 4.71 5.22 8.49
CA TRP A 401 4.72 5.03 9.95
C TRP A 401 4.09 3.70 10.43
N GLY A 402 3.51 2.90 9.52
CA GLY A 402 2.94 1.58 9.82
C GLY A 402 3.32 0.54 8.77
N TRP A 403 2.35 -0.24 8.26
CA TRP A 403 2.62 -1.26 7.25
C TRP A 403 2.54 -0.75 5.80
N GLY A 404 2.36 0.55 5.59
CA GLY A 404 2.25 1.13 4.24
C GLY A 404 0.84 1.11 3.66
N PHE A 405 -0.19 0.77 4.45
CA PHE A 405 -1.57 0.71 3.97
C PHE A 405 -2.35 1.99 4.28
N HIS A 406 -3.53 2.11 3.67
CA HIS A 406 -4.41 3.27 3.81
C HIS A 406 -4.78 3.60 5.25
N GLU A 407 -5.05 2.57 6.07
CA GLU A 407 -5.32 2.75 7.50
C GLU A 407 -4.11 3.30 8.25
N ASP A 408 -2.89 2.88 7.92
CA ASP A 408 -1.68 3.40 8.57
C ASP A 408 -1.49 4.89 8.25
N GLY A 409 -1.85 5.29 7.03
CA GLY A 409 -1.91 6.69 6.65
C GLY A 409 -2.94 7.49 7.45
N VAL A 410 -4.14 6.94 7.66
CA VAL A 410 -5.18 7.54 8.50
C VAL A 410 -4.76 7.59 9.97
N ARG A 411 -4.21 6.50 10.51
CA ARG A 411 -3.82 6.37 11.91
C ARG A 411 -2.71 7.35 12.27
N SER A 412 -1.68 7.47 11.44
CA SER A 412 -0.62 8.47 11.64
C SER A 412 -1.16 9.91 11.60
N ALA A 413 -2.12 10.20 10.71
CA ALA A 413 -2.79 11.50 10.70
C ALA A 413 -3.65 11.73 11.95
N ALA A 414 -4.36 10.72 12.43
CA ALA A 414 -5.14 10.80 13.67
C ALA A 414 -4.24 11.09 14.89
N GLN A 415 -3.05 10.48 14.96
CA GLN A 415 -2.05 10.79 15.99
C GLN A 415 -1.59 12.24 15.94
N VAL A 416 -1.36 12.81 14.75
CA VAL A 416 -1.04 14.23 14.57
C VAL A 416 -2.17 15.12 15.05
N VAL A 417 -3.42 14.81 14.68
CA VAL A 417 -4.61 15.56 15.10
C VAL A 417 -4.72 15.58 16.63
N GLU A 418 -4.64 14.41 17.26
CA GLU A 418 -4.74 14.29 18.72
C GLU A 418 -3.64 15.07 19.45
N GLN A 419 -2.40 15.03 18.94
CA GLN A 419 -1.29 15.78 19.52
C GLN A 419 -1.52 17.29 19.42
N LEU A 420 -1.98 17.78 18.26
CA LEU A 420 -2.26 19.21 18.06
C LEU A 420 -3.39 19.70 18.95
N GLU A 421 -4.46 18.91 19.10
CA GLU A 421 -5.58 19.24 20.00
C GLU A 421 -5.12 19.30 21.46
N LYS A 422 -4.26 18.38 21.92
CA LYS A 422 -3.67 18.43 23.27
C LYS A 422 -2.76 19.64 23.48
N HIS A 423 -1.87 19.91 22.53
CA HIS A 423 -0.95 21.05 22.61
C HIS A 423 -1.70 22.37 22.79
N MET A 424 -2.88 22.50 22.19
CA MET A 424 -3.73 23.68 22.37
C MET A 424 -4.45 23.73 23.71
N ALA A 425 -4.87 22.58 24.24
CA ALA A 425 -5.50 22.52 25.56
C ALA A 425 -4.52 22.93 26.68
N ASP A 426 -3.22 22.71 26.49
CA ASP A 426 -2.18 23.07 27.46
C ASP A 426 -1.73 24.55 27.35
N VAL A 427 -2.09 25.25 26.28
CA VAL A 427 -1.70 26.66 26.01
C VAL A 427 -2.83 27.66 26.37
N ILE A 428 -4.05 27.17 26.61
CA ILE A 428 -5.22 27.93 27.08
C ILE A 428 -5.34 27.77 28.60
#